data_AF-A0AA35NB58-F1
#
_entry.id   AF-A0AA35NB58-F1
#
_cell.length_a   1.000
_cell.length_b   1.000
_cell.length_c   1.000
_cell.angle_alpha   90.00
_cell.angle_beta   90.00
_cell.angle_gamma   90.00
#
_symmetry.space_group_name_H-M   'P 1'
#
loop_
_entity.id
_entity.type
_entity.pdbx_description
1 polymer ?
#
loop_
_entity_poly.entity_id
_entity_poly.type
_entity_poly.pdbx_seq_one_letter_code
_entity_poly.pdbx_strand_id
1 'polypeptide(L)'
;MFFQIVFVFIALISVISATATGTIKGRLDLAANNITGFVSTRTSFKLYQIGNFSTKYPHTATAIFQDDEGHFEFSNLPLNEGVNETTYYVMYPASMDFNLKPNRILIEFKNLENGTLQLNAFKNLFGRENFPSKDIIYPEKLESMKVDPYIKVELLHKAPIRSYLQARNVSIFSTGIIGSILNSRWKLAGVITLIALVVFPIIVEKLDPETARAIREETKRKQREKYGAVASK
;
A
#
# COMPACT_ATOMS: atom_id res chain seq x y z
N MET A 1 16.30 38.87 -53.19
CA MET A 1 16.50 39.20 -51.75
C MET A 1 15.20 39.17 -50.95
N PHE A 2 14.14 39.88 -51.36
CA PHE A 2 12.87 39.93 -50.60
C PHE A 2 12.23 38.54 -50.37
N PHE A 3 12.19 37.67 -51.38
CA PHE A 3 11.65 36.31 -51.26
C PHE A 3 12.43 35.41 -50.28
N GLN A 4 13.76 35.57 -50.18
CA GLN A 4 14.57 34.80 -49.23
C GLN A 4 14.31 35.22 -47.79
N ILE A 5 14.07 36.53 -47.55
CA ILE A 5 13.74 37.04 -46.22
C ILE A 5 12.37 36.52 -45.78
N VAL A 6 11.38 36.47 -46.69
CA VAL A 6 10.04 35.93 -46.40
C VAL A 6 10.09 34.44 -46.08
N PHE A 7 10.86 33.64 -46.82
CA PHE A 7 11.03 32.21 -46.52
C PHE A 7 11.73 31.97 -45.18
N VAL A 8 12.74 32.77 -44.82
CA VAL A 8 13.38 32.71 -43.51
C VAL A 8 12.41 33.09 -42.40
N PHE A 9 11.56 34.10 -42.62
CA PHE A 9 10.57 34.55 -41.64
C PHE A 9 9.47 33.50 -41.42
N ILE A 10 8.98 32.85 -42.48
CA ILE A 10 8.01 31.74 -42.40
C ILE A 10 8.62 30.52 -41.70
N ALA A 11 9.89 30.21 -42.00
CA ALA A 11 10.63 29.15 -41.31
C ALA A 11 10.79 29.48 -39.81
N LEU A 12 11.12 30.73 -39.46
CA LEU A 12 11.24 31.16 -38.06
C LEU A 12 9.91 31.11 -37.30
N ILE A 13 8.81 31.50 -37.95
CA ILE A 13 7.46 31.42 -37.37
C ILE A 13 7.02 29.97 -37.15
N SER A 14 7.38 29.05 -38.06
CA SER A 14 7.05 27.63 -37.92
C SER A 14 7.74 26.97 -36.71
N VAL A 15 8.88 27.51 -36.27
CA VAL A 15 9.63 27.05 -35.09
C VAL A 15 9.00 27.57 -33.78
N ILE A 16 8.16 28.61 -33.83
CA ILE A 16 7.50 29.22 -32.67
C ILE A 16 6.03 28.79 -32.58
N SER A 17 5.70 27.58 -33.03
CA SER A 17 4.43 26.94 -32.68
C SER A 17 4.46 26.67 -31.17
N ALA A 18 3.96 27.63 -30.39
CA ALA A 18 3.84 27.54 -28.94
C ALA A 18 2.83 26.44 -28.61
N THR A 19 3.32 25.23 -28.37
CA THR A 19 2.49 24.14 -27.85
C THR A 19 2.07 24.48 -26.43
N ALA A 20 0.78 24.31 -26.14
CA ALA A 20 0.28 24.50 -24.78
C ALA A 20 0.95 23.47 -23.86
N THR A 21 1.66 23.96 -22.84
CA THR A 21 2.37 23.11 -21.87
C THR A 21 1.78 23.25 -20.48
N GLY A 22 1.63 22.11 -19.81
CA GLY A 22 1.18 22.02 -18.43
C GLY A 22 2.35 22.03 -17.47
N THR A 23 2.10 22.52 -16.25
CA THR A 23 3.04 22.42 -15.12
C THR A 23 2.32 21.85 -13.92
N ILE A 24 2.92 20.89 -13.24
CA ILE A 24 2.41 20.31 -11.99
C ILE A 24 3.37 20.67 -10.87
N LYS A 25 2.84 21.36 -9.85
CA LYS A 25 3.57 21.70 -8.63
C LYS A 25 3.10 20.85 -7.48
N GLY A 26 4.02 20.27 -6.74
CA GLY A 26 3.72 19.49 -5.56
C GLY A 26 4.71 19.72 -4.43
N ARG A 27 4.31 19.33 -3.23
CA ARG A 27 5.16 19.36 -2.05
C ARG A 27 4.94 18.11 -1.21
N LEU A 28 6.02 17.47 -0.79
CA LEU A 28 5.97 16.44 0.24
C LEU A 28 6.06 17.11 1.62
N ASP A 29 4.99 16.99 2.41
CA ASP A 29 4.96 17.45 3.79
C ASP A 29 5.44 16.33 4.72
N LEU A 30 6.65 16.51 5.25
CA LEU A 30 7.20 15.71 6.33
C LEU A 30 6.88 16.42 7.66
N ALA A 31 5.66 16.26 8.16
CA ALA A 31 5.07 16.96 9.32
C ALA A 31 5.94 17.10 10.60
N ALA A 32 7.06 16.37 10.74
CA ALA A 32 7.97 16.46 11.88
C ALA A 32 9.47 16.21 11.55
N ASN A 33 9.82 15.91 10.29
CA ASN A 33 11.19 15.52 9.91
C ASN A 33 11.71 16.44 8.82
N ASN A 34 12.94 16.93 8.98
CA ASN A 34 13.61 17.67 7.89
C ASN A 34 13.95 16.71 6.75
N ILE A 35 13.78 17.16 5.50
CA ILE A 35 14.29 16.45 4.33
C ILE A 35 15.81 16.55 4.38
N THR A 36 16.47 15.45 4.68
CA THR A 36 17.92 15.34 4.58
C THR A 36 18.30 14.90 3.16
N GLY A 37 19.56 15.11 2.77
CA GLY A 37 20.05 14.73 1.44
C GLY A 37 19.83 13.24 1.10
N PHE A 38 19.83 12.35 2.09
CA PHE A 38 19.54 10.92 1.86
C PHE A 38 18.06 10.66 1.57
N VAL A 39 17.13 11.38 2.20
CA VAL A 39 15.68 11.27 1.92
C VAL A 39 15.39 11.77 0.52
N SER A 40 16.09 12.82 0.10
CA SER A 40 15.86 13.47 -1.18
C SER A 40 16.17 12.56 -2.36
N THR A 41 17.29 11.83 -2.30
CA THR A 41 17.71 10.91 -3.37
C THR A 41 16.92 9.60 -3.44
N ARG A 42 16.30 9.19 -2.33
CA ARG A 42 15.57 7.91 -2.21
C ARG A 42 14.05 8.06 -2.31
N THR A 43 13.60 9.25 -2.68
CA THR A 43 12.21 9.58 -2.96
C THR A 43 12.10 10.15 -4.35
N SER A 44 11.15 9.65 -5.14
CA SER A 44 10.94 10.09 -6.52
C SER A 44 9.47 10.15 -6.83
N PHE A 45 9.09 11.14 -7.63
CA PHE A 45 7.73 11.28 -8.14
C PHE A 45 7.77 10.91 -9.62
N LYS A 46 7.07 9.85 -10.01
CA LYS A 46 6.95 9.48 -11.42
C LYS A 46 5.59 9.94 -11.93
N LEU A 47 5.55 10.44 -13.15
CA LEU A 47 4.35 10.89 -13.84
C LEU A 47 4.21 10.08 -15.12
N TYR A 48 3.00 9.58 -15.37
CA TYR A 48 2.69 8.80 -16.57
C TYR A 48 1.40 9.30 -17.20
N GLN A 49 1.41 9.58 -18.49
CA GLN A 49 0.23 9.98 -19.22
C GLN A 49 -0.68 8.78 -19.47
N ILE A 50 -1.98 8.95 -19.25
CA ILE A 50 -2.97 7.91 -19.55
C ILE A 50 -4.13 8.53 -20.33
N GLY A 51 -4.74 7.74 -21.20
CA GLY A 51 -5.91 8.15 -21.96
C GLY A 51 -5.64 9.27 -22.99
N ASN A 52 -6.34 9.17 -24.12
CA ASN A 52 -6.44 10.19 -25.17
C ASN A 52 -5.14 11.01 -25.39
N PHE A 53 -4.04 10.38 -25.78
CA PHE A 53 -2.80 11.09 -26.13
C PHE A 53 -2.56 10.99 -27.64
N SER A 54 -2.22 12.11 -28.28
CA SER A 54 -2.00 12.16 -29.73
C SER A 54 -0.61 11.66 -30.16
N THR A 55 0.29 11.45 -29.21
CA THR A 55 1.64 10.93 -29.45
C THR A 55 1.64 9.42 -29.64
N LYS A 56 2.64 8.87 -30.34
CA LYS A 56 2.79 7.41 -30.51
C LYS A 56 2.99 6.68 -29.18
N TYR A 57 3.60 7.35 -28.21
CA TYR A 57 3.88 6.82 -26.88
C TYR A 57 3.37 7.79 -25.80
N PRO A 58 2.84 7.28 -24.68
CA PRO A 58 2.48 8.11 -23.53
C PRO A 58 3.68 8.87 -22.97
N HIS A 59 3.47 10.12 -22.57
CA HIS A 59 4.52 10.90 -21.92
C HIS A 59 4.83 10.34 -20.52
N THR A 60 6.11 10.30 -20.18
CA THR A 60 6.60 9.86 -18.86
C THR A 60 7.65 10.84 -18.35
N ALA A 61 7.57 11.19 -17.07
CA ALA A 61 8.53 12.08 -16.43
C ALA A 61 8.83 11.61 -15.00
N THR A 62 10.01 11.95 -14.50
CA THR A 62 10.38 11.70 -13.10
C THR A 62 10.91 12.99 -12.51
N ALA A 63 10.32 13.42 -11.40
CA ALA A 63 10.78 14.55 -10.60
C ALA A 63 11.41 14.07 -9.29
N ILE A 64 12.43 14.80 -8.88
CA ILE A 64 13.05 14.74 -7.56
C ILE A 64 12.75 16.05 -6.82
N PHE A 65 13.17 16.16 -5.57
CA PHE A 65 13.00 17.41 -4.84
C PHE A 65 13.88 18.52 -5.41
N GLN A 66 13.35 19.73 -5.37
CA GLN A 66 14.04 20.98 -5.70
C GLN A 66 14.66 21.61 -4.46
N ASP A 67 13.94 21.55 -3.32
CA ASP A 67 14.30 22.25 -2.08
C ASP A 67 14.21 21.33 -0.86
N ASP A 68 14.84 21.76 0.24
CA ASP A 68 14.75 21.13 1.57
C ASP A 68 13.33 21.18 2.16
N GLU A 69 12.46 22.05 1.63
CA GLU A 69 11.04 22.13 1.98
C GLU A 69 10.17 21.04 1.32
N GLY A 70 10.73 20.29 0.36
CA GLY A 70 10.08 19.16 -0.28
C GLY A 70 9.28 19.49 -1.51
N HIS A 71 9.55 20.63 -2.15
CA HIS A 71 8.94 21.00 -3.42
C HIS A 71 9.45 20.10 -4.55
N PHE A 72 8.56 19.75 -5.46
CA PHE A 72 8.87 19.07 -6.70
C PHE A 72 7.97 19.60 -7.82
N GLU A 73 8.48 19.58 -9.04
CA GLU A 73 7.78 20.15 -10.19
C GLU A 73 7.97 19.28 -11.44
N PHE A 74 6.90 19.19 -12.23
CA PHE A 74 6.96 18.69 -13.59
C PHE A 74 6.63 19.85 -14.52
N SER A 75 7.62 20.30 -15.30
CA SER A 75 7.48 21.35 -16.30
C SER A 75 7.33 20.77 -17.71
N ASN A 76 6.82 21.58 -18.63
CA ASN A 76 6.73 21.26 -20.07
C ASN A 76 5.92 20.00 -20.39
N LEU A 77 4.82 19.77 -19.67
CA LEU A 77 3.97 18.61 -19.92
C LEU A 77 3.14 18.81 -21.19
N PRO A 78 3.13 17.82 -22.11
CA PRO A 78 2.28 17.91 -23.30
C PRO A 78 0.81 17.86 -22.90
N LEU A 79 0.01 18.77 -23.46
CA LEU A 79 -1.43 18.83 -23.25
C LEU A 79 -2.15 18.61 -24.56
N ASN A 80 -3.35 18.05 -24.48
CA ASN A 80 -4.27 18.01 -25.61
C ASN A 80 -4.83 19.40 -25.87
N GLU A 81 -4.90 19.78 -27.14
CA GLU A 81 -5.47 21.05 -27.58
C GLU A 81 -6.92 20.84 -28.02
N GLY A 82 -7.80 21.78 -27.69
CA GLY A 82 -9.23 21.71 -28.03
C GLY A 82 -10.14 22.13 -26.87
N VAL A 83 -11.38 22.44 -27.20
CA VAL A 83 -12.39 22.89 -26.23
C VAL A 83 -12.90 21.68 -25.43
N ASN A 84 -12.84 21.76 -24.10
CA ASN A 84 -13.20 20.67 -23.19
C ASN A 84 -12.36 19.39 -23.37
N GLU A 85 -11.22 19.48 -24.06
CA GLU A 85 -10.27 18.37 -24.14
C GLU A 85 -9.61 18.14 -22.78
N THR A 86 -9.46 16.85 -22.44
CA THR A 86 -8.89 16.41 -21.17
C THR A 86 -7.61 15.66 -21.40
N THR A 87 -6.60 15.97 -20.60
CA THR A 87 -5.34 15.22 -20.56
C THR A 87 -5.20 14.63 -19.16
N TYR A 88 -5.09 13.30 -19.07
CA TYR A 88 -4.93 12.63 -17.80
C TYR A 88 -3.49 12.19 -17.58
N TYR A 89 -3.03 12.41 -16.36
CA TYR A 89 -1.77 11.92 -15.87
C TYR A 89 -1.99 11.17 -14.56
N VAL A 90 -1.21 10.13 -14.33
CA VAL A 90 -1.12 9.47 -13.03
C VAL A 90 0.24 9.78 -12.44
N MET A 91 0.24 10.35 -11.24
CA MET A 91 1.43 10.56 -10.45
C MET A 91 1.58 9.45 -9.40
N TYR A 92 2.82 8.97 -9.31
CA TYR A 92 3.29 7.88 -8.48
C TYR A 92 4.28 8.46 -7.47
N PRO A 93 3.80 8.99 -6.32
CA PRO A 93 4.70 9.35 -5.23
C PRO A 93 5.25 8.07 -4.61
N ALA A 94 6.58 7.93 -4.59
CA ALA A 94 7.23 6.77 -4.00
C ALA A 94 8.47 7.18 -3.21
N SER A 95 8.57 6.67 -1.98
CA SER A 95 9.78 6.75 -1.16
C SER A 95 10.23 5.35 -0.77
N MET A 96 11.54 5.15 -0.72
CA MET A 96 12.11 3.95 -0.11
C MET A 96 12.04 4.03 1.41
N ASP A 97 12.16 5.19 2.02
CA ASP A 97 12.27 5.29 3.48
C ASP A 97 10.91 5.46 4.18
N PHE A 98 9.93 6.00 3.45
CA PHE A 98 8.63 6.35 4.02
C PHE A 98 7.47 5.73 3.26
N ASN A 99 6.37 5.48 3.97
CA ASN A 99 5.09 5.20 3.34
C ASN A 99 4.36 6.53 3.12
N LEU A 100 4.10 6.85 1.85
CA LEU A 100 3.46 8.10 1.44
C LEU A 100 1.95 7.91 1.30
N LYS A 101 1.20 8.99 1.43
CA LYS A 101 -0.22 9.07 1.08
C LYS A 101 -0.48 10.38 0.32
N PRO A 102 -1.37 10.39 -0.68
CA PRO A 102 -1.96 9.21 -1.32
C PRO A 102 -0.92 8.42 -2.13
N ASN A 103 -1.15 7.12 -2.33
CA ASN A 103 -0.24 6.23 -3.07
C ASN A 103 -0.24 6.48 -4.59
N ARG A 104 -1.38 6.95 -5.11
CA ARG A 104 -1.62 7.26 -6.52
C ARG A 104 -2.44 8.53 -6.59
N ILE A 105 -2.08 9.40 -7.52
CA ILE A 105 -2.79 10.66 -7.74
C ILE A 105 -3.17 10.71 -9.21
N LEU A 106 -4.46 10.84 -9.50
CA LEU A 106 -4.92 11.15 -10.83
C LEU A 106 -4.91 12.67 -10.98
N ILE A 107 -4.20 13.16 -12.00
CA ILE A 107 -4.18 14.55 -12.41
C ILE A 107 -4.98 14.67 -13.70
N GLU A 108 -5.89 15.62 -13.73
CA GLU A 108 -6.70 15.97 -14.89
C GLU A 108 -6.40 17.41 -15.25
N PHE A 109 -5.99 17.60 -16.50
CA PHE A 109 -5.93 18.91 -17.15
C PHE A 109 -7.14 19.03 -18.06
N LYS A 110 -7.96 20.06 -17.85
CA LYS A 110 -9.13 20.34 -18.68
C LYS A 110 -9.02 21.74 -19.27
N ASN A 111 -9.15 21.84 -20.60
CA ASN A 111 -9.26 23.12 -21.28
C ASN A 111 -10.69 23.62 -21.17
N LEU A 112 -10.90 24.76 -20.52
CA LEU A 112 -12.22 25.39 -20.45
C LEU A 112 -12.52 26.16 -21.74
N GLU A 113 -13.80 26.41 -21.99
CA GLU A 113 -14.28 27.20 -23.14
C GLU A 113 -13.73 28.63 -23.14
N ASN A 114 -13.38 29.16 -21.98
CA ASN A 114 -12.73 30.47 -21.83
C ASN A 114 -11.23 30.47 -22.19
N GLY A 115 -10.68 29.34 -22.63
CA GLY A 115 -9.25 29.16 -22.95
C GLY A 115 -8.35 28.99 -21.73
N THR A 116 -8.90 28.94 -20.51
CA THR A 116 -8.13 28.69 -19.30
C THR A 116 -7.95 27.20 -19.07
N LEU A 117 -6.76 26.81 -18.64
CA LEU A 117 -6.46 25.44 -18.23
C LEU A 117 -6.85 25.24 -16.76
N GLN A 118 -7.78 24.33 -16.48
CA GLN A 118 -8.10 23.91 -15.12
C GLN A 118 -7.33 22.64 -14.76
N LEU A 119 -6.69 22.68 -13.60
CA LEU A 119 -5.96 21.56 -13.03
C LEU A 119 -6.77 20.97 -11.86
N ASN A 120 -7.17 19.72 -11.99
CA ASN A 120 -7.80 18.94 -10.93
C ASN A 120 -6.89 17.78 -10.52
N ALA A 121 -6.88 17.46 -9.23
CA ALA A 121 -6.20 16.27 -8.71
C ALA A 121 -7.16 15.44 -7.88
N PHE A 122 -7.01 14.12 -7.95
CA PHE A 122 -7.85 13.16 -7.23
C PHE A 122 -7.02 12.08 -6.57
N LYS A 123 -7.45 11.62 -5.40
CA LYS A 123 -6.84 10.48 -4.71
C LYS A 123 -7.25 9.20 -5.41
N ASN A 124 -6.26 8.46 -5.90
CA ASN A 124 -6.48 7.15 -6.51
C ASN A 124 -5.88 6.04 -5.65
N LEU A 125 -6.28 4.80 -5.91
CA LEU A 125 -5.86 3.62 -5.16
C LEU A 125 -5.05 2.68 -6.05
N PHE A 126 -4.02 2.08 -5.47
CA PHE A 126 -3.25 1.06 -6.17
C PHE A 126 -4.09 -0.21 -6.38
N GLY A 127 -4.09 -0.76 -7.59
CA GLY A 127 -4.84 -1.98 -7.95
C GLY A 127 -6.30 -1.74 -8.36
N ARG A 128 -6.81 -0.51 -8.24
CA ARG A 128 -8.10 -0.07 -8.78
C ARG A 128 -7.95 1.33 -9.32
N GLU A 129 -7.14 1.46 -10.38
CA GLU A 129 -6.86 2.75 -11.01
C GLU A 129 -8.12 3.23 -11.73
N ASN A 130 -8.88 4.08 -11.05
CA ASN A 130 -10.07 4.68 -11.64
C ASN A 130 -9.63 5.80 -12.58
N PHE A 131 -10.05 5.71 -13.84
CA PHE A 131 -10.06 6.79 -14.80
C PHE A 131 -11.45 6.82 -15.44
N PRO A 132 -11.97 8.00 -15.80
CA PRO A 132 -13.27 8.08 -16.45
C PRO A 132 -13.20 7.40 -17.82
N SER A 133 -13.82 6.22 -17.95
CA SER A 133 -14.04 5.57 -19.24
C SER A 133 -15.37 6.02 -19.82
N LYS A 134 -15.40 6.29 -21.14
CA LYS A 134 -16.59 6.75 -21.86
C LYS A 134 -17.73 5.73 -21.85
N ASP A 135 -17.40 4.45 -21.63
CA ASP A 135 -18.36 3.35 -21.66
C ASP A 135 -19.14 3.20 -20.34
N ILE A 136 -18.73 3.88 -19.27
CA ILE A 136 -19.33 3.77 -17.94
C ILE A 136 -20.30 4.93 -17.73
N ILE A 137 -21.59 4.62 -17.65
CA ILE A 137 -22.68 5.63 -17.60
C ILE A 137 -22.65 6.44 -16.29
N TYR A 138 -22.11 5.87 -15.19
CA TYR A 138 -21.90 6.56 -13.91
C TYR A 138 -20.64 6.05 -13.21
N PRO A 139 -19.44 6.55 -13.56
CA PRO A 139 -18.20 6.09 -12.93
C PRO A 139 -18.15 6.50 -11.46
N GLU A 140 -17.52 5.65 -10.64
CA GLU A 140 -17.20 5.98 -9.24
C GLU A 140 -16.33 7.24 -9.22
N LYS A 141 -16.82 8.31 -8.58
CA LYS A 141 -16.09 9.58 -8.49
C LYS A 141 -14.99 9.46 -7.44
N LEU A 142 -13.77 9.77 -7.85
CA LEU A 142 -12.64 9.85 -6.92
C LEU A 142 -12.74 11.08 -6.03
N GLU A 143 -12.15 10.98 -4.83
CA GLU A 143 -12.07 12.12 -3.91
C GLU A 143 -11.12 13.18 -4.48
N SER A 144 -11.65 14.39 -4.70
CA SER A 144 -10.86 15.52 -5.18
C SER A 144 -9.92 16.04 -4.08
N MET A 145 -8.75 16.50 -4.49
CA MET A 145 -7.74 17.13 -3.65
C MET A 145 -7.60 18.59 -3.99
N LYS A 146 -7.27 19.40 -2.97
CA LYS A 146 -6.87 20.79 -3.19
C LYS A 146 -5.54 20.81 -3.92
N VAL A 147 -5.50 21.57 -5.02
CA VAL A 147 -4.30 21.73 -5.84
C VAL A 147 -3.62 23.07 -5.59
N ASP A 148 -4.36 24.08 -5.14
CA ASP A 148 -3.79 25.38 -4.75
C ASP A 148 -3.34 25.37 -3.29
N PRO A 149 -2.11 25.81 -2.96
CA PRO A 149 -1.06 26.34 -3.86
C PRO A 149 -0.20 25.27 -4.56
N TYR A 150 -0.21 24.03 -4.07
CA TYR A 150 0.48 22.88 -4.66
C TYR A 150 -0.23 21.57 -4.26
N ILE A 151 0.03 20.50 -5.01
CA ILE A 151 -0.44 19.16 -4.65
C ILE A 151 0.32 18.66 -3.42
N LYS A 152 -0.39 18.50 -2.31
CA LYS A 152 0.19 18.03 -1.06
C LYS A 152 0.26 16.50 -1.02
N VAL A 153 1.47 15.97 -0.86
CA VAL A 153 1.72 14.57 -0.52
C VAL A 153 2.14 14.53 0.96
N GLU A 154 1.64 13.56 1.71
CA GLU A 154 1.89 13.45 3.14
C GLU A 154 2.44 12.06 3.49
N LEU A 155 2.96 11.92 4.70
CA LEU A 155 3.28 10.62 5.27
C LEU A 155 2.01 9.87 5.70
N LEU A 156 2.04 8.54 5.61
CA LEU A 156 0.98 7.71 6.14
C LEU A 156 0.94 7.81 7.67
N HIS A 157 -0.14 8.37 8.22
CA HIS A 157 -0.25 8.69 9.65
C HIS A 157 -0.03 7.49 10.59
N LYS A 158 -0.53 6.30 10.22
CA LYS A 158 -0.43 5.09 11.05
C LYS A 158 0.93 4.37 10.96
N ALA A 159 1.64 4.52 9.85
CA ALA A 159 2.90 3.83 9.61
C ALA A 159 3.79 4.67 8.68
N PRO A 160 4.35 5.80 9.18
CA PRO A 160 5.08 6.75 8.35
C PRO A 160 6.40 6.18 7.82
N ILE A 161 7.10 5.38 8.64
CA ILE A 161 8.39 4.77 8.28
C ILE A 161 8.15 3.42 7.60
N ARG A 162 8.91 3.15 6.54
CA ARG A 162 8.87 1.87 5.85
C ARG A 162 9.71 0.83 6.61
N SER A 163 9.03 -0.07 7.30
CA SER A 163 9.68 -1.16 8.04
C SER A 163 10.12 -2.29 7.10
N TYR A 164 11.39 -2.27 6.70
CA TYR A 164 12.00 -3.40 5.98
C TYR A 164 12.41 -4.56 6.89
N LEU A 165 12.64 -4.25 8.17
CA LEU A 165 13.06 -5.21 9.17
C LEU A 165 11.87 -5.54 10.07
N GLN A 166 11.60 -6.83 10.23
CA GLN A 166 10.65 -7.31 11.21
C GLN A 166 11.42 -7.72 12.46
N ALA A 167 11.16 -7.04 13.57
CA ALA A 167 11.72 -7.44 14.85
C ALA A 167 11.19 -8.83 15.23
N ARG A 168 12.10 -9.76 15.52
CA ARG A 168 11.74 -11.05 16.08
C ARG A 168 11.47 -10.83 17.58
N ASN A 169 10.23 -11.04 18.01
CA ASN A 169 9.90 -11.04 19.44
C ASN A 169 10.59 -12.24 20.11
N VAL A 170 11.78 -12.02 20.66
CA VAL A 170 12.51 -12.99 21.50
C VAL A 170 11.96 -12.93 22.92
N SER A 171 10.77 -13.49 23.12
CA SER A 171 10.31 -13.89 24.45
C SER A 171 10.26 -15.42 24.51
N ILE A 172 10.57 -15.99 25.67
CA ILE A 172 10.50 -17.44 25.92
C ILE A 172 9.08 -17.97 25.67
N PHE A 173 8.06 -17.10 25.79
CA PHE A 173 6.66 -17.42 25.51
C PHE A 173 6.25 -17.23 24.05
N SER A 174 7.05 -16.55 23.23
CA SER A 174 6.76 -16.31 21.80
C SER A 174 7.66 -17.12 20.86
N THR A 175 8.77 -17.65 21.36
CA THR A 175 9.76 -18.41 20.57
C THR A 175 10.10 -19.73 21.25
N GLY A 176 10.41 -20.77 20.45
CA GLY A 176 10.73 -22.12 20.94
C GLY A 176 9.50 -23.04 21.12
N ILE A 177 9.71 -24.21 21.75
CA ILE A 177 8.69 -25.25 21.92
C ILE A 177 7.49 -24.74 22.72
N ILE A 178 7.76 -24.01 23.82
CA ILE A 178 6.72 -23.44 24.69
C ILE A 178 5.89 -22.40 23.93
N GLY A 179 6.53 -21.47 23.22
CA GLY A 179 5.82 -20.49 22.41
C GLY A 179 5.04 -21.08 21.23
N SER A 180 5.53 -22.18 20.63
CA SER A 180 4.81 -22.90 19.57
C SER A 180 3.52 -23.57 20.09
N ILE A 181 3.56 -24.08 21.32
CA ILE A 181 2.41 -24.70 21.97
C ILE A 181 1.37 -23.64 22.35
N LEU A 182 1.81 -22.54 22.95
CA LEU A 182 0.93 -21.45 23.39
C LEU A 182 0.26 -20.70 22.21
N ASN A 183 0.96 -20.50 21.10
CA ASN A 183 0.41 -19.81 19.92
C ASN A 183 -0.54 -20.67 19.07
N SER A 184 -0.62 -21.98 19.29
CA SER A 184 -1.50 -22.87 18.54
C SER A 184 -2.64 -23.38 19.42
N ARG A 185 -3.88 -22.97 19.09
CA ARG A 185 -5.08 -23.37 19.83
C ARG A 185 -5.20 -24.89 19.99
N TRP A 186 -4.78 -25.64 18.97
CA TRP A 186 -4.81 -27.11 18.96
C TRP A 186 -3.73 -27.74 19.85
N LYS A 187 -2.49 -27.22 19.81
CA LYS A 187 -1.41 -27.73 20.67
C LYS A 187 -1.66 -27.41 22.13
N LEU A 188 -2.18 -26.22 22.42
CA LEU A 188 -2.60 -25.81 23.75
C LEU A 188 -3.69 -26.74 24.30
N ALA A 189 -4.74 -27.03 23.52
CA ALA A 189 -5.80 -27.95 23.91
C ALA A 189 -5.26 -29.37 24.20
N GLY A 190 -4.33 -29.86 23.38
CA GLY A 190 -3.68 -31.15 23.60
C GLY A 190 -2.89 -31.20 24.92
N VAL A 191 -2.14 -30.15 25.24
CA VAL A 191 -1.38 -30.07 26.51
C VAL A 191 -2.30 -29.96 27.72
N ILE A 192 -3.36 -29.16 27.64
CA ILE A 192 -4.36 -29.05 28.72
C ILE A 192 -5.04 -30.39 28.97
N THR A 193 -5.39 -31.12 27.89
CA THR A 193 -6.01 -32.45 28.00
C THR A 193 -5.05 -33.46 28.64
N LEU A 194 -3.77 -33.42 28.29
CA LEU A 194 -2.74 -34.27 28.90
C LEU A 194 -2.60 -33.98 30.41
N ILE A 195 -2.54 -32.71 30.79
CA ILE A 195 -2.47 -32.31 32.21
C ILE A 195 -3.73 -32.77 32.94
N ALA A 196 -4.92 -32.60 32.34
CA ALA A 196 -6.18 -33.06 32.92
C ALA A 196 -6.19 -34.58 33.11
N LEU A 197 -5.71 -35.38 32.15
CA LEU A 197 -5.63 -36.84 32.29
C LEU A 197 -4.74 -37.29 33.45
N VAL A 198 -3.68 -36.54 33.76
CA VAL A 198 -2.77 -36.86 34.87
C VAL A 198 -3.32 -36.38 36.21
N VAL A 199 -3.90 -35.18 36.24
CA VAL A 199 -4.33 -34.53 37.49
C VAL A 199 -5.72 -35.00 37.93
N PHE A 200 -6.62 -35.29 36.99
CA PHE A 200 -7.99 -35.68 37.28
C PHE A 200 -8.10 -36.94 38.16
N PRO A 201 -7.36 -38.04 37.92
CA PRO A 201 -7.37 -39.21 38.82
C PRO A 201 -6.91 -38.87 40.25
N ILE A 202 -5.90 -38.00 40.39
CA ILE A 202 -5.37 -37.59 41.70
C ILE A 202 -6.41 -36.79 42.49
N ILE A 203 -7.18 -35.94 41.80
CA ILE A 203 -8.26 -35.17 42.41
C ILE A 203 -9.44 -36.08 42.78
N VAL A 204 -9.85 -36.98 41.88
CA VAL A 204 -10.94 -37.94 42.13
C VAL A 204 -10.62 -38.85 43.31
N GLU A 205 -9.37 -39.33 43.43
CA GLU A 205 -8.93 -40.14 44.56
C GLU A 205 -9.00 -39.40 45.91
N LYS A 206 -8.87 -38.07 45.91
CA LYS A 206 -8.95 -37.26 47.13
C LYS A 206 -10.37 -36.80 47.47
N LEU A 207 -11.23 -36.61 46.47
CA LEU A 207 -12.60 -36.14 46.68
C LEU A 207 -13.59 -37.28 46.91
N ASP A 208 -13.36 -38.46 46.32
CA ASP A 208 -14.26 -39.61 46.45
C ASP A 208 -13.51 -40.97 46.48
N PRO A 209 -12.97 -41.35 47.65
CA PRO A 209 -12.08 -42.50 47.79
C PRO A 209 -12.77 -43.85 47.59
N GLU A 210 -14.10 -43.91 47.76
CA GLU A 210 -14.87 -45.15 47.58
C GLU A 210 -15.01 -45.52 46.10
N THR A 211 -15.33 -44.54 45.27
CA THR A 211 -15.42 -44.72 43.81
C THR A 211 -14.06 -45.09 43.20
N ALA A 212 -12.96 -44.51 43.69
CA ALA A 212 -11.62 -44.86 43.24
C ALA A 212 -11.20 -46.30 43.62
N ARG A 213 -11.63 -46.80 44.78
CA ARG A 213 -11.39 -48.19 45.22
C ARG A 213 -12.18 -49.19 44.36
N ALA A 214 -13.45 -48.89 44.08
CA ALA A 214 -14.29 -49.73 43.21
C ALA A 214 -13.70 -49.87 41.80
N ILE A 215 -13.23 -48.76 41.21
CA ILE A 215 -12.60 -48.78 39.87
C ILE A 215 -11.27 -49.55 39.89
N ARG A 216 -10.48 -49.45 40.97
CA ARG A 216 -9.23 -50.22 41.13
C ARG A 216 -9.50 -51.72 41.30
N GLU A 217 -10.56 -52.11 41.99
CA GLU A 217 -10.97 -53.51 42.13
C GLU A 217 -11.46 -54.08 40.80
N GLU A 218 -12.26 -53.33 40.04
CA GLU A 218 -12.71 -53.76 38.71
C GLU A 218 -11.56 -53.87 37.70
N THR A 219 -10.61 -52.92 37.71
CA THR A 219 -9.43 -52.98 36.83
C THR A 219 -8.51 -54.15 37.21
N LYS A 220 -8.31 -54.42 38.51
CA LYS A 220 -7.60 -55.62 38.98
C LYS A 220 -8.34 -56.91 38.60
N ARG A 221 -9.67 -56.94 38.69
CA ARG A 221 -10.49 -58.09 38.30
C ARG A 221 -10.37 -58.37 36.80
N LYS A 222 -10.50 -57.34 35.95
CA LYS A 222 -10.32 -57.43 34.50
C LYS A 222 -8.90 -57.82 34.09
N GLN A 223 -7.88 -57.39 34.83
CA GLN A 223 -6.50 -57.87 34.61
C GLN A 223 -6.36 -59.34 34.99
N ARG A 224 -6.87 -59.76 36.15
CA ARG A 224 -6.86 -61.18 36.57
C ARG A 224 -7.60 -62.08 35.59
N GLU A 225 -8.73 -61.64 35.04
CA GLU A 225 -9.47 -62.35 33.99
C GLU A 225 -8.66 -62.47 32.69
N LYS A 226 -7.96 -61.40 32.27
CA LYS A 226 -7.07 -61.42 31.09
C LYS A 226 -5.86 -62.33 31.25
N TYR A 227 -5.20 -62.33 32.42
CA TYR A 227 -4.03 -63.18 32.67
C TYR A 227 -4.43 -64.63 33.02
N GLY A 228 -5.60 -64.84 33.63
CA GLY A 228 -6.16 -66.16 33.89
C GLY A 228 -6.61 -66.88 32.62
N ALA A 229 -7.17 -66.15 31.64
CA ALA A 229 -7.55 -66.71 30.34
C ALA A 229 -6.35 -67.08 29.44
N VAL A 230 -5.16 -66.52 29.70
CA VAL A 230 -3.92 -66.88 29.01
C VAL A 230 -3.25 -68.12 29.62
N ALA A 231 -3.53 -68.42 30.89
CA ALA A 231 -3.00 -69.61 31.60
C ALA A 231 -3.82 -70.89 31.40
N SER A 232 -5.03 -70.81 30.81
CA SER A 232 -5.91 -71.95 30.55
C SER A 232 -5.95 -72.38 29.07
N LYS A 233 -4.86 -72.16 28.33
CA LYS A 233 -4.69 -72.58 26.94
C LYS A 233 -3.45 -73.46 26.79
#